data_AF-A0A1G0Z2C2-F1
#
_entry.id   AF-A0A1G0Z2C2-F1
#
_cell.length_a   1.000
_cell.length_b   1.000
_cell.length_c   1.000
_cell.angle_alpha   90.00
_cell.angle_beta   90.00
_cell.angle_gamma   90.00
#
_symmetry.space_group_name_H-M   'P 1'
#
loop_
_entity.id
_entity.type
_entity.pdbx_description
1 polymer ?
#
loop_
_entity_poly.entity_id
_entity_poly.type
_entity_poly.pdbx_seq_one_letter_code
_entity_poly.pdbx_strand_id
1 'polypeptide(L)'
;MKKSMVVFIFLAFNFINPVFSADAREDTVKLLLPPAVYASPGYEMNIYFDNIILVPDIRQYNFNISVPDKEHGVQYAECWRFVPSDKSVGSFPWKIKVLNGQNKVAAEGETTVHVSPKDAGAGRQVSVLMIGDSLTAASAYPNELKRLFSMPGNPEVKFIGTLNRKGAAHEGRGGWTWAGYCNLWTEGGDFKNQSPFLYPDGEKRMLNFKKYIEDNNEGKAPDFVTVFLGCNDIFFAGEYTQKTQSPESIARNVIFKYSDKFIDEIRRTCPETQIGLILPVPPCATQDGFVNYKCSQTRWQYRINQHTLTEEMIKKYGNREKENIFLVPAYLNIDCVNGFPSEGKEPNAHAKTKILRHSNGVHPAQSGYLQIADSIYAWLKYRLSCENKNK
;
A
#
# COMPACT_ATOMS: atom_id res chain seq x y z
N MET A 1 -58.38 -66.48 -34.77
CA MET A 1 -57.24 -66.44 -33.83
C MET A 1 -56.41 -65.19 -34.12
N LYS A 2 -56.05 -64.47 -33.05
CA LYS A 2 -55.58 -63.08 -33.03
C LYS A 2 -54.20 -62.91 -33.70
N LYS A 3 -54.05 -61.87 -34.53
CA LYS A 3 -52.75 -61.33 -34.96
C LYS A 3 -52.24 -60.41 -33.84
N SER A 4 -51.07 -60.70 -33.29
CA SER A 4 -50.39 -59.84 -32.31
C SER A 4 -49.63 -58.74 -33.04
N MET A 5 -49.95 -57.49 -32.69
CA MET A 5 -49.28 -56.28 -33.15
C MET A 5 -48.20 -55.93 -32.13
N VAL A 6 -46.92 -55.93 -32.54
CA VAL A 6 -45.81 -55.46 -31.73
C VAL A 6 -45.74 -53.94 -31.87
N VAL A 7 -45.99 -53.22 -30.79
CA VAL A 7 -45.83 -51.76 -30.70
C VAL A 7 -44.43 -51.49 -30.15
N PHE A 8 -43.56 -50.88 -30.96
CA PHE A 8 -42.30 -50.31 -30.49
C PHE A 8 -42.59 -48.95 -29.84
N ILE A 9 -42.41 -48.86 -28.52
CA ILE A 9 -42.39 -47.59 -27.79
C ILE A 9 -40.98 -47.02 -27.92
N PHE A 10 -40.81 -45.99 -28.75
CA PHE A 10 -39.62 -45.15 -28.73
C PHE A 10 -39.71 -44.22 -27.51
N LEU A 11 -38.90 -44.49 -26.49
CA LEU A 11 -38.61 -43.55 -25.41
C LEU A 11 -37.67 -42.47 -25.98
N ALA A 12 -38.23 -41.33 -26.36
CA ALA A 12 -37.46 -40.14 -26.68
C ALA A 12 -36.89 -39.57 -25.36
N PHE A 13 -35.60 -39.81 -25.11
CA PHE A 13 -34.85 -39.05 -24.11
C PHE A 13 -34.67 -37.63 -24.62
N ASN A 14 -35.49 -36.70 -24.14
CA ASN A 14 -35.23 -35.27 -24.24
C ASN A 14 -34.00 -34.94 -23.38
N PHE A 15 -32.82 -34.96 -23.99
CA PHE A 15 -31.68 -34.22 -23.46
C PHE A 15 -32.00 -32.74 -23.59
N ILE A 16 -32.57 -32.16 -22.53
CA ILE A 16 -32.52 -30.71 -22.36
C ILE A 16 -31.07 -30.41 -22.01
N ASN A 17 -30.29 -30.00 -23.02
CA ASN A 17 -29.00 -29.38 -22.81
C ASN A 17 -29.19 -28.25 -21.79
N PRO A 18 -28.46 -28.22 -20.66
CA PRO A 18 -28.39 -26.99 -19.91
C PRO A 18 -27.73 -25.97 -20.84
N VAL A 19 -28.53 -25.02 -21.33
CA VAL A 19 -28.01 -23.76 -21.84
C VAL A 19 -27.39 -23.09 -20.62
N PHE A 20 -26.12 -23.36 -20.37
CA PHE A 20 -25.29 -22.44 -19.64
C PHE A 20 -25.18 -21.22 -20.55
N SER A 21 -26.11 -20.27 -20.39
CA SER A 21 -25.81 -18.88 -20.71
C SER A 21 -24.72 -18.50 -19.72
N ALA A 22 -23.47 -18.74 -20.11
CA ALA A 22 -22.41 -17.90 -19.61
C ALA A 22 -22.73 -16.53 -20.20
N ASP A 23 -23.52 -15.75 -19.47
CA ASP A 23 -23.39 -14.31 -19.58
C ASP A 23 -21.89 -14.08 -19.37
N ALA A 24 -21.20 -13.77 -20.47
CA ALA A 24 -19.84 -13.28 -20.40
C ALA A 24 -19.95 -11.99 -19.60
N ARG A 25 -19.83 -12.10 -18.27
CA ARG A 25 -19.55 -10.95 -17.44
C ARG A 25 -18.31 -10.36 -18.07
N GLU A 26 -18.46 -9.14 -18.56
CA GLU A 26 -17.33 -8.36 -19.01
C GLU A 26 -16.36 -8.32 -17.82
N ASP A 27 -15.25 -9.04 -17.95
CA ASP A 27 -14.24 -9.12 -16.90
C ASP A 27 -13.67 -7.70 -16.74
N THR A 28 -14.21 -6.98 -15.78
CA THR A 28 -13.84 -5.58 -15.54
C THR A 28 -12.51 -5.55 -14.82
N VAL A 29 -11.43 -5.39 -15.59
CA VAL A 29 -10.10 -5.11 -15.07
C VAL A 29 -10.11 -3.71 -14.47
N LYS A 30 -10.02 -3.61 -13.14
CA LYS A 30 -9.78 -2.33 -12.49
C LYS A 30 -8.28 -2.07 -12.46
N LEU A 31 -7.78 -1.23 -13.37
CA LEU A 31 -6.42 -0.73 -13.35
C LEU A 31 -6.32 0.45 -12.38
N LEU A 32 -5.29 0.45 -11.54
CA LEU A 32 -5.00 1.45 -10.53
C LEU A 32 -3.56 1.92 -10.66
N LEU A 33 -3.39 3.18 -11.04
CA LEU A 33 -2.08 3.84 -11.13
C LEU A 33 -2.13 5.15 -10.32
N PRO A 34 -1.05 5.49 -9.58
CA PRO A 34 -0.94 6.83 -9.01
C PRO A 34 -0.60 7.84 -10.13
N PRO A 35 -0.80 9.15 -9.90
CA PRO A 35 -0.37 10.17 -10.86
C PRO A 35 1.16 10.19 -11.06
N ALA A 36 1.92 9.79 -10.03
CA ALA A 36 3.37 9.81 -10.05
C ALA A 36 3.99 8.61 -9.30
N VAL A 37 5.16 8.19 -9.76
CA VAL A 37 6.06 7.20 -9.15
C VAL A 37 7.42 7.85 -8.97
N TYR A 38 8.12 7.56 -7.87
CA TYR A 38 9.39 8.20 -7.54
C TYR A 38 10.52 7.17 -7.58
N ALA A 39 11.69 7.55 -8.09
CA ALA A 39 12.88 6.72 -8.12
C ALA A 39 14.14 7.58 -7.85
N SER A 40 15.24 6.93 -7.48
CA SER A 40 16.53 7.59 -7.28
C SER A 40 17.69 6.69 -7.73
N PRO A 41 18.75 7.23 -8.37
CA PRO A 41 19.84 6.44 -8.92
C PRO A 41 20.40 5.41 -7.95
N GLY A 42 20.60 4.18 -8.46
CA GLY A 42 21.17 3.07 -7.69
C GLY A 42 20.19 2.31 -6.80
N TYR A 43 18.94 2.73 -6.68
CA TYR A 43 17.90 2.04 -5.91
C TYR A 43 16.85 1.44 -6.83
N GLU A 44 16.54 0.17 -6.62
CA GLU A 44 15.56 -0.56 -7.42
C GLU A 44 14.13 -0.05 -7.14
N MET A 45 13.39 0.20 -8.22
CA MET A 45 11.96 0.48 -8.19
C MET A 45 11.24 -0.51 -9.10
N ASN A 46 10.16 -1.08 -8.60
CA ASN A 46 9.33 -2.03 -9.30
C ASN A 46 7.88 -1.53 -9.39
N ILE A 47 7.21 -1.90 -10.47
CA ILE A 47 5.75 -1.85 -10.57
C ILE A 47 5.29 -3.29 -10.79
N TYR A 48 4.85 -3.96 -9.72
CA TYR A 48 4.28 -5.31 -9.79
C TYR A 48 2.87 -5.26 -10.38
N PHE A 49 2.62 -6.09 -11.39
CA PHE A 49 1.38 -6.04 -12.15
C PHE A 49 0.17 -6.48 -11.31
N ASP A 50 0.33 -7.45 -10.39
CA ASP A 50 -0.74 -7.87 -9.47
C ASP A 50 -1.18 -6.75 -8.51
N ASN A 51 -0.31 -5.76 -8.28
CA ASN A 51 -0.57 -4.68 -7.35
C ASN A 51 -1.35 -3.53 -7.98
N ILE A 52 -1.34 -3.42 -9.31
CA ILE A 52 -1.99 -2.34 -10.07
C ILE A 52 -3.27 -2.78 -10.78
N ILE A 53 -3.64 -4.07 -10.73
CA ILE A 53 -4.95 -4.50 -11.20
C ILE A 53 -5.70 -5.28 -10.12
N LEU A 54 -7.03 -5.14 -10.09
CA LEU A 54 -7.91 -6.00 -9.27
C LEU A 54 -8.65 -7.00 -10.15
N VAL A 55 -8.14 -8.24 -10.18
CA VAL A 55 -8.76 -9.36 -10.89
C VAL A 55 -8.64 -10.64 -10.05
N PRO A 56 -9.57 -11.62 -10.16
CA PRO A 56 -9.48 -12.86 -9.42
C PRO A 56 -8.23 -13.69 -9.73
N ASP A 57 -7.77 -13.67 -10.98
CA ASP A 57 -6.58 -14.37 -11.44
C ASP A 57 -5.82 -13.56 -12.49
N ILE A 58 -4.64 -13.06 -12.11
CA ILE A 58 -3.78 -12.27 -12.99
C ILE A 58 -3.24 -13.08 -14.19
N ARG A 59 -3.17 -14.41 -14.09
CA ARG A 59 -2.62 -15.27 -15.15
C ARG A 59 -3.49 -15.30 -16.42
N GLN A 60 -4.70 -14.75 -16.35
CA GLN A 60 -5.58 -14.59 -17.51
C GLN A 60 -5.24 -13.36 -18.35
N TYR A 61 -4.25 -12.56 -17.93
CA TYR A 61 -3.88 -11.30 -18.54
C TYR A 61 -2.41 -11.28 -18.95
N ASN A 62 -2.15 -10.59 -20.05
CA ASN A 62 -0.80 -10.23 -20.50
C ASN A 62 -0.60 -8.72 -20.36
N PHE A 63 0.65 -8.31 -20.19
CA PHE A 63 1.01 -6.91 -19.97
C PHE A 63 1.96 -6.43 -21.05
N ASN A 64 1.73 -5.22 -21.55
CA ASN A 64 2.63 -4.55 -22.47
C ASN A 64 3.02 -3.20 -21.90
N ILE A 65 4.30 -3.06 -21.54
CA ILE A 65 4.86 -1.84 -20.97
C ILE A 65 5.51 -1.00 -22.07
N SER A 66 5.20 0.30 -22.08
CA SER A 66 5.84 1.28 -22.94
C SER A 66 6.53 2.35 -22.10
N VAL A 67 7.82 2.51 -22.36
CA VAL A 67 8.71 3.54 -21.81
C VAL A 67 9.47 4.21 -22.97
N PRO A 68 10.03 5.41 -22.80
CA PRO A 68 10.62 6.15 -23.93
C PRO A 68 11.87 5.51 -24.52
N ASP A 69 12.66 4.80 -23.73
CA ASP A 69 13.92 4.16 -24.14
C ASP A 69 14.10 2.86 -23.35
N LYS A 70 14.78 1.86 -23.94
CA LYS A 70 15.14 0.58 -23.33
C LYS A 70 15.96 0.71 -22.04
N GLU A 71 16.62 1.85 -21.83
CA GLU A 71 17.35 2.13 -20.58
C GLU A 71 16.41 2.45 -19.41
N HIS A 72 15.12 2.74 -19.66
CA HIS A 72 14.10 3.01 -18.64
C HIS A 72 13.43 1.74 -18.12
N GLY A 73 14.25 0.75 -17.76
CA GLY A 73 13.82 -0.47 -17.07
C GLY A 73 13.47 -1.63 -17.99
N VAL A 74 13.19 -2.76 -17.35
CA VAL A 74 12.99 -4.07 -17.99
C VAL A 74 11.65 -4.63 -17.53
N GLN A 75 10.89 -5.17 -18.48
CA GLN A 75 9.66 -5.92 -18.18
C GLN A 75 10.02 -7.39 -17.90
N TYR A 76 9.67 -7.84 -16.70
CA TYR A 76 9.59 -9.25 -16.31
C TYR A 76 8.12 -9.74 -16.41
N ALA A 77 7.86 -11.00 -16.10
CA ALA A 77 6.51 -11.55 -16.17
C ALA A 77 5.58 -10.92 -15.13
N GLU A 78 6.11 -10.64 -13.95
CA GLU A 78 5.39 -10.19 -12.76
C GLU A 78 5.48 -8.68 -12.52
N CYS A 79 6.48 -8.01 -13.10
CA CYS A 79 6.70 -6.59 -12.87
C CYS A 79 7.45 -5.89 -14.02
N TRP A 80 7.39 -4.55 -14.01
CA TRP A 80 8.44 -3.73 -14.60
C TRP A 80 9.43 -3.36 -13.50
N ARG A 81 10.74 -3.54 -13.76
CA ARG A 81 11.83 -3.25 -12.83
C ARG A 81 12.78 -2.22 -13.41
N PHE A 82 13.18 -1.27 -12.58
CA PHE A 82 14.07 -0.19 -12.98
C PHE A 82 15.07 0.15 -11.89
N VAL A 83 16.35 0.16 -12.25
CA VAL A 83 17.43 0.71 -11.42
C VAL A 83 17.98 1.93 -12.15
N PRO A 84 17.51 3.15 -11.85
CA PRO A 84 17.97 4.35 -12.54
C PRO A 84 19.47 4.56 -12.35
N SER A 85 20.08 5.15 -13.37
CA SER A 85 21.44 5.71 -13.28
C SER A 85 21.37 7.23 -13.11
N ASP A 86 22.51 7.88 -12.87
CA ASP A 86 22.59 9.35 -12.83
C ASP A 86 22.12 10.00 -14.15
N LYS A 87 22.23 9.28 -15.29
CA LYS A 87 21.74 9.76 -16.60
C LYS A 87 20.21 9.71 -16.72
N SER A 88 19.55 8.95 -15.86
CA SER A 88 18.10 8.78 -15.87
C SER A 88 17.36 9.90 -15.12
N VAL A 89 18.10 10.82 -14.46
CA VAL A 89 17.53 11.96 -13.72
C VAL A 89 16.63 12.78 -14.63
N GLY A 90 15.40 13.05 -14.15
CA GLY A 90 14.35 13.68 -14.95
C GLY A 90 13.00 13.02 -14.72
N SER A 91 12.08 13.22 -15.66
CA SER A 91 10.76 12.60 -15.63
C SER A 91 10.45 11.97 -16.96
N PHE A 92 9.77 10.82 -16.94
CA PHE A 92 9.30 10.16 -18.15
C PHE A 92 7.94 9.49 -17.97
N PRO A 93 7.12 9.38 -19.03
CA PRO A 93 5.88 8.63 -18.97
C PRO A 93 6.17 7.12 -18.93
N TRP A 94 5.45 6.41 -18.08
CA TRP A 94 5.37 4.96 -18.07
C TRP A 94 3.93 4.56 -18.40
N LYS A 95 3.76 3.69 -19.39
CA LYS A 95 2.43 3.29 -19.88
C LYS A 95 2.27 1.78 -19.84
N ILE A 96 1.04 1.34 -19.60
CA ILE A 96 0.67 -0.06 -19.58
C ILE A 96 -0.58 -0.31 -20.41
N LYS A 97 -0.57 -1.41 -21.14
CA LYS A 97 -1.77 -2.07 -21.67
C LYS A 97 -1.93 -3.43 -21.02
N VAL A 98 -3.11 -3.70 -20.49
CA VAL A 98 -3.53 -5.00 -19.97
C VAL A 98 -4.35 -5.68 -21.04
N LEU A 99 -3.89 -6.85 -21.50
CA LEU A 99 -4.52 -7.62 -22.56
C LEU A 99 -5.19 -8.86 -21.95
N ASN A 100 -6.44 -9.14 -22.33
CA ASN A 100 -7.12 -10.37 -21.89
C ASN A 100 -6.65 -11.61 -22.66
N GLY A 101 -7.22 -12.78 -22.35
CA GLY A 101 -6.91 -14.06 -23.01
C GLY A 101 -7.16 -14.11 -24.52
N GLN A 102 -7.84 -13.11 -25.10
CA GLN A 102 -8.04 -12.95 -26.55
C GLN A 102 -7.13 -11.87 -27.15
N ASN A 103 -6.11 -11.42 -26.42
CA ASN A 103 -5.20 -10.32 -26.77
C ASN A 103 -5.91 -8.98 -27.05
N LYS A 104 -7.12 -8.78 -26.52
CA LYS A 104 -7.82 -7.49 -26.58
C LYS A 104 -7.41 -6.64 -25.37
N VAL A 105 -7.30 -5.33 -25.57
CA VAL A 105 -7.04 -4.38 -24.48
C VAL A 105 -8.24 -4.39 -23.53
N ALA A 106 -8.01 -4.85 -22.31
CA ALA A 106 -8.98 -4.86 -21.21
C ALA A 106 -8.87 -3.60 -20.34
N ALA A 107 -7.67 -3.04 -20.22
CA ALA A 107 -7.42 -1.76 -19.58
C ALA A 107 -6.12 -1.14 -20.12
N GLU A 108 -5.99 0.18 -20.06
CA GLU A 108 -4.74 0.89 -20.32
C GLU A 108 -4.63 2.11 -19.42
N GLY A 109 -3.40 2.55 -19.16
CA GLY A 109 -3.15 3.70 -18.32
C GLY A 109 -1.70 4.16 -18.38
N GLU A 110 -1.45 5.32 -17.80
CA GLU A 110 -0.12 5.91 -17.71
C GLU A 110 0.10 6.57 -16.35
N THR A 111 1.37 6.64 -15.96
CA THR A 111 1.86 7.39 -14.79
C THR A 111 3.16 8.09 -15.18
N THR A 112 3.60 9.05 -14.36
CA THR A 112 4.91 9.70 -14.55
C THR A 112 5.92 9.15 -13.56
N VAL A 113 7.06 8.67 -14.05
CA VAL A 113 8.20 8.29 -13.19
C VAL A 113 9.10 9.51 -13.04
N HIS A 114 9.35 9.92 -11.79
CA HIS A 114 10.27 10.99 -11.42
C HIS A 114 11.55 10.40 -10.85
N VAL A 115 12.67 10.60 -11.54
CA VAL A 115 14.01 10.19 -11.09
C VAL A 115 14.74 11.38 -10.51
N SER A 116 15.03 11.32 -9.21
CA SER A 116 15.62 12.43 -8.47
C SER A 116 17.11 12.21 -8.23
N PRO A 117 17.97 13.24 -8.33
CA PRO A 117 19.40 13.11 -8.12
C PRO A 117 19.74 12.39 -6.80
N LYS A 118 20.76 11.53 -6.83
CA LYS A 118 21.22 10.79 -5.64
C LYS A 118 21.70 11.70 -4.51
N ASP A 119 22.12 12.92 -4.84
CA ASP A 119 22.59 13.96 -3.92
C ASP A 119 21.49 14.99 -3.57
N ALA A 120 20.22 14.73 -3.93
CA ALA A 120 19.13 15.62 -3.57
C ALA A 120 19.08 15.84 -2.05
N GLY A 121 19.16 17.11 -1.66
CA GLY A 121 19.21 17.53 -0.25
C GLY A 121 20.57 17.42 0.43
N ALA A 122 21.67 17.09 -0.26
CA ALA A 122 23.01 17.05 0.32
C ALA A 122 23.34 18.34 1.10
N GLY A 123 23.94 18.19 2.27
CA GLY A 123 24.33 19.31 3.15
C GLY A 123 23.17 19.96 3.91
N ARG A 124 21.92 19.51 3.73
CA ARG A 124 20.77 19.98 4.51
C ARG A 124 20.59 19.15 5.78
N GLN A 125 19.98 19.78 6.77
CA GLN A 125 19.39 19.11 7.93
C GLN A 125 17.89 19.13 7.78
N VAL A 126 17.25 17.97 7.85
CA VAL A 126 15.80 17.83 7.77
C VAL A 126 15.28 16.91 8.86
N SER A 127 14.00 16.98 9.12
CA SER A 127 13.33 16.20 10.15
C SER A 127 12.10 15.48 9.61
N VAL A 128 11.92 14.23 10.05
CA VAL A 128 10.87 13.33 9.56
C VAL A 128 10.12 12.72 10.74
N LEU A 129 8.80 12.90 10.77
CA LEU A 129 7.90 12.19 11.67
C LEU A 129 7.17 11.08 10.91
N MET A 130 7.39 9.83 11.31
CA MET A 130 6.71 8.66 10.71
C MET A 130 5.58 8.19 11.61
N ILE A 131 4.35 8.23 11.12
CA ILE A 131 3.13 7.83 11.83
C ILE A 131 2.54 6.61 11.13
N GLY A 132 2.14 5.60 11.89
CA GLY A 132 1.44 4.47 11.29
C GLY A 132 1.03 3.38 12.26
N ASP A 133 0.66 2.24 11.70
CA ASP A 133 0.17 1.10 12.46
C ASP A 133 1.27 0.06 12.77
N SER A 134 0.95 -1.23 12.78
CA SER A 134 1.91 -2.33 12.98
C SER A 134 3.01 -2.37 11.92
N LEU A 135 2.73 -1.93 10.69
CA LEU A 135 3.74 -1.86 9.63
C LEU A 135 4.85 -0.85 10.00
N THR A 136 4.49 0.24 10.67
CA THR A 136 5.46 1.20 11.22
C THR A 136 6.03 0.73 12.55
N ALA A 137 5.20 0.13 13.41
CA ALA A 137 5.60 -0.36 14.74
C ALA A 137 6.67 -1.46 14.69
N ALA A 138 6.77 -2.19 13.57
CA ALA A 138 7.82 -3.17 13.33
C ALA A 138 9.22 -2.55 13.26
N SER A 139 9.33 -1.23 13.10
CA SER A 139 10.58 -0.47 12.96
C SER A 139 11.50 -0.89 11.80
N ALA A 140 11.10 -1.87 10.98
CA ALA A 140 11.90 -2.38 9.87
C ALA A 140 12.11 -1.33 8.77
N TYR A 141 11.04 -0.81 8.14
CA TYR A 141 11.18 0.24 7.12
C TYR A 141 11.69 1.57 7.71
N PRO A 142 11.30 2.00 8.93
CA PRO A 142 11.89 3.18 9.57
C PRO A 142 13.41 3.09 9.72
N ASN A 143 13.92 1.96 10.23
CA ASN A 143 15.36 1.79 10.42
C ASN A 143 16.09 1.68 9.08
N GLU A 144 15.48 1.07 8.07
CA GLU A 144 16.06 1.08 6.73
C GLU A 144 16.13 2.49 6.16
N LEU A 145 15.08 3.30 6.32
CA LEU A 145 15.09 4.69 5.87
C LEU A 145 16.25 5.48 6.52
N LYS A 146 16.48 5.27 7.83
CA LYS A 146 17.65 5.83 8.53
C LYS A 146 18.97 5.36 7.94
N ARG A 147 19.09 4.07 7.59
CA ARG A 147 20.29 3.52 6.94
C ARG A 147 20.51 4.15 5.57
N LEU A 148 19.46 4.24 4.73
CA LEU A 148 19.52 4.86 3.41
C LEU A 148 19.99 6.31 3.48
N PHE A 149 19.44 7.11 4.39
CA PHE A 149 19.85 8.50 4.59
C PHE A 149 21.23 8.67 5.26
N SER A 150 21.77 7.64 5.92
CA SER A 150 23.16 7.68 6.42
C SER A 150 24.22 7.48 5.33
N MET A 151 23.82 7.06 4.12
CA MET A 151 24.75 6.88 3.00
C MET A 151 25.28 8.23 2.50
N PRO A 152 26.53 8.32 2.00
CA PRO A 152 27.13 9.57 1.52
C PRO A 152 26.28 10.29 0.47
N GLY A 153 26.24 11.62 0.54
CA GLY A 153 25.49 12.47 -0.40
C GLY A 153 24.02 12.71 -0.01
N ASN A 154 23.54 12.13 1.08
CA ASN A 154 22.21 12.42 1.62
C ASN A 154 22.22 13.60 2.62
N PRO A 155 21.06 14.22 2.88
CA PRO A 155 20.90 15.13 4.02
C PRO A 155 21.11 14.41 5.35
N GLU A 156 21.42 15.18 6.38
CA GLU A 156 21.26 14.74 7.76
C GLU A 156 19.76 14.71 8.12
N VAL A 157 19.29 13.58 8.66
CA VAL A 157 17.87 13.36 8.96
C VAL A 157 17.66 13.12 10.46
N LYS A 158 16.89 14.01 11.10
CA LYS A 158 16.36 13.80 12.46
C LYS A 158 15.03 13.06 12.39
N PHE A 159 14.98 11.84 12.92
CA PHE A 159 13.73 11.10 13.07
C PHE A 159 13.03 11.49 14.37
N ILE A 160 11.75 11.85 14.28
CA ILE A 160 10.92 12.32 15.40
C ILE A 160 9.97 11.20 15.82
N GLY A 161 9.87 10.96 17.13
CA GLY A 161 8.89 10.02 17.67
C GLY A 161 9.12 9.68 19.13
N THR A 162 8.08 9.15 19.75
CA THR A 162 8.11 8.63 21.13
C THR A 162 8.62 7.19 21.20
N LEU A 163 8.48 6.42 20.12
CA LEU A 163 8.91 5.01 20.04
C LEU A 163 10.25 4.87 19.28
N ASN A 164 10.95 3.76 19.54
CA ASN A 164 12.22 3.39 18.88
C ASN A 164 13.30 4.50 18.90
N ARG A 165 13.44 5.25 20.02
CA ARG A 165 14.36 6.40 20.14
C ARG A 165 15.85 6.08 19.90
N LYS A 166 16.26 4.81 20.00
CA LYS A 166 17.63 4.36 19.69
C LYS A 166 17.84 4.04 18.20
N GLY A 167 16.76 3.79 17.45
CA GLY A 167 16.75 3.54 16.01
C GLY A 167 16.30 4.77 15.23
N ALA A 168 15.45 4.58 14.23
CA ALA A 168 14.65 5.65 13.65
C ALA A 168 13.41 5.86 14.53
N ALA A 169 13.35 6.98 15.26
CA ALA A 169 12.19 7.27 16.11
C ALA A 169 10.92 7.43 15.26
N HIS A 170 9.79 6.94 15.76
CA HIS A 170 8.50 6.97 15.04
C HIS A 170 7.30 6.90 15.98
N GLU A 171 6.11 7.08 15.40
CA GLU A 171 4.79 6.89 16.01
C GLU A 171 4.09 5.72 15.31
N GLY A 172 4.61 4.51 15.51
CA GLY A 172 4.09 3.28 14.90
C GLY A 172 3.42 2.44 15.96
N ARG A 173 2.12 2.15 15.84
CA ARG A 173 1.33 1.51 16.89
C ARG A 173 0.51 0.34 16.34
N GLY A 174 0.81 -0.87 16.81
CA GLY A 174 0.19 -2.08 16.28
C GLY A 174 -1.33 -2.11 16.43
N GLY A 175 -2.05 -2.39 15.33
CA GLY A 175 -3.52 -2.47 15.31
C GLY A 175 -4.25 -1.12 15.26
N TRP A 176 -3.53 -0.01 15.17
CA TRP A 176 -4.13 1.32 15.22
C TRP A 176 -4.76 1.72 13.87
N THR A 177 -5.75 2.60 13.98
CA THR A 177 -6.53 3.18 12.89
C THR A 177 -6.42 4.70 12.90
N TRP A 178 -6.93 5.37 11.87
CA TRP A 178 -7.06 6.83 11.87
C TRP A 178 -7.90 7.33 13.05
N ALA A 179 -9.00 6.65 13.35
CA ALA A 179 -9.83 6.94 14.51
C ALA A 179 -9.06 6.77 15.83
N GLY A 180 -8.17 5.78 15.90
CA GLY A 180 -7.32 5.53 17.05
C GLY A 180 -6.42 6.73 17.37
N TYR A 181 -5.67 7.23 16.39
CA TYR A 181 -4.83 8.41 16.59
C TYR A 181 -5.62 9.67 17.01
N CYS A 182 -6.87 9.80 16.54
CA CYS A 182 -7.70 10.96 16.82
C CYS A 182 -8.46 10.92 18.15
N ASN A 183 -8.65 9.73 18.76
CA ASN A 183 -9.56 9.59 19.90
C ASN A 183 -9.14 8.55 20.96
N LEU A 184 -8.19 7.65 20.68
CA LEU A 184 -7.86 6.56 21.61
C LEU A 184 -7.08 7.09 22.80
N TRP A 185 -7.74 7.06 23.95
CA TRP A 185 -7.13 7.36 25.24
C TRP A 185 -7.77 6.49 26.32
N THR A 186 -6.94 5.74 27.04
CA THR A 186 -7.35 5.02 28.26
C THR A 186 -6.59 5.59 29.45
N GLU A 187 -7.31 6.06 30.46
CA GLU A 187 -6.69 6.60 31.68
C GLU A 187 -5.81 5.55 32.36
N GLY A 188 -4.59 5.94 32.75
CA GLY A 188 -3.56 5.02 33.27
C GLY A 188 -3.04 3.98 32.26
N GLY A 189 -3.46 4.06 31.00
CA GLY A 189 -2.98 3.19 29.92
C GLY A 189 -1.53 3.47 29.52
N ASP A 190 -0.97 2.56 28.71
CA ASP A 190 0.35 2.71 28.11
C ASP A 190 0.24 3.24 26.67
N PHE A 191 1.39 3.29 26.00
CA PHE A 191 1.50 3.69 24.60
C PHE A 191 0.61 2.85 23.65
N LYS A 192 0.18 1.65 24.02
CA LYS A 192 -0.72 0.85 23.16
C LYS A 192 -2.15 1.36 23.14
N ASN A 193 -2.53 2.17 24.12
CA ASN A 193 -3.91 2.63 24.34
C ASN A 193 -4.02 4.16 24.52
N GLN A 194 -2.97 4.92 24.22
CA GLN A 194 -2.92 6.37 24.40
C GLN A 194 -2.27 7.06 23.21
N SER A 195 -3.07 7.86 22.49
CA SER A 195 -2.56 8.59 21.33
C SER A 195 -1.55 9.64 21.80
N PRO A 196 -0.35 9.70 21.18
CA PRO A 196 0.69 10.66 21.56
C PRO A 196 0.29 12.10 21.19
N PHE A 197 -0.76 12.27 20.39
CA PHE A 197 -1.24 13.56 19.92
C PHE A 197 -2.40 14.10 20.75
N LEU A 198 -2.88 13.35 21.75
CA LEU A 198 -4.02 13.73 22.59
C LEU A 198 -3.55 14.32 23.92
N TYR A 199 -3.82 15.61 24.09
CA TYR A 199 -3.47 16.37 25.29
C TYR A 199 -4.73 16.86 26.03
N PRO A 200 -4.64 17.12 27.35
CA PRO A 200 -5.74 17.68 28.10
C PRO A 200 -6.24 19.01 27.50
N ASP A 201 -7.55 19.12 27.38
CA ASP A 201 -8.30 20.32 26.97
C ASP A 201 -9.60 20.37 27.79
N GLY A 202 -9.52 21.03 28.94
CA GLY A 202 -10.54 20.94 29.99
C GLY A 202 -10.70 19.51 30.52
N GLU A 203 -11.93 19.01 30.53
CA GLU A 203 -12.28 17.64 30.97
C GLU A 203 -12.04 16.57 29.89
N LYS A 204 -11.73 16.97 28.65
CA LYS A 204 -11.52 16.07 27.53
C LYS A 204 -10.06 16.06 27.10
N ARG A 205 -9.72 15.13 26.21
CA ARG A 205 -8.46 15.15 25.47
C ARG A 205 -8.71 15.38 24.00
N MET A 206 -7.95 16.31 23.44
CA MET A 206 -8.09 16.76 22.06
C MET A 206 -6.75 16.65 21.36
N LEU A 207 -6.80 16.57 20.02
CA LEU A 207 -5.59 16.63 19.21
C LEU A 207 -4.89 17.96 19.47
N ASN A 208 -3.60 17.89 19.78
CA ASN A 208 -2.76 19.06 19.98
C ASN A 208 -1.36 18.76 19.43
N PHE A 209 -1.22 18.94 18.12
CA PHE A 209 0.03 18.64 17.43
C PHE A 209 1.11 19.66 17.80
N LYS A 210 0.73 20.90 18.15
CA LYS A 210 1.66 21.90 18.69
C LYS A 210 2.35 21.40 19.95
N LYS A 211 1.58 20.88 20.90
CA LYS A 211 2.16 20.36 22.14
C LYS A 211 3.03 19.13 21.88
N TYR A 212 2.62 18.26 20.96
CA TYR A 212 3.44 17.13 20.53
C TYR A 212 4.82 17.54 20.02
N ILE A 213 4.91 18.54 19.13
CA ILE A 213 6.20 19.00 18.59
C ILE A 213 7.03 19.77 19.62
N GLU A 214 6.41 20.48 20.57
CA GLU A 214 7.11 21.06 21.72
C GLU A 214 7.83 19.97 22.54
N ASP A 215 7.13 18.87 22.81
CA ASP A 215 7.65 17.77 23.64
C ASP A 215 8.67 16.89 22.90
N ASN A 216 8.54 16.72 21.58
CA ASN A 216 9.28 15.71 20.82
C ASN A 216 10.20 16.27 19.72
N ASN A 217 10.12 17.56 19.40
CA ASN A 217 10.94 18.19 18.38
C ASN A 217 11.35 19.64 18.72
N GLU A 218 11.47 19.97 20.01
CA GLU A 218 11.91 21.31 20.47
C GLU A 218 11.02 22.46 19.95
N GLY A 219 9.75 22.17 19.69
CA GLY A 219 8.79 23.11 19.10
C GLY A 219 8.98 23.38 17.61
N LYS A 220 9.96 22.75 16.96
CA LYS A 220 10.20 22.90 15.52
C LYS A 220 9.21 22.05 14.73
N ALA A 221 8.63 22.63 13.69
CA ALA A 221 7.81 21.89 12.75
C ALA A 221 8.67 20.80 12.05
N PRO A 222 8.15 19.57 11.85
CA PRO A 222 8.82 18.60 11.01
C PRO A 222 8.84 19.07 9.56
N ASP A 223 9.94 18.84 8.84
CA ASP A 223 9.98 19.10 7.39
C ASP A 223 9.03 18.13 6.66
N PHE A 224 9.04 16.86 7.09
CA PHE A 224 8.21 15.81 6.52
C PHE A 224 7.43 15.05 7.59
N VAL A 225 6.18 14.74 7.27
CA VAL A 225 5.37 13.75 7.99
C VAL A 225 4.98 12.66 7.00
N THR A 226 5.19 11.39 7.35
CA THR A 226 4.62 10.27 6.58
C THR A 226 3.54 9.59 7.40
N VAL A 227 2.39 9.28 6.79
CA VAL A 227 1.32 8.51 7.44
C VAL A 227 1.07 7.22 6.68
N PHE A 228 1.27 6.08 7.36
CA PHE A 228 1.01 4.74 6.82
C PHE A 228 -0.06 4.04 7.66
N LEU A 229 -1.32 4.29 7.29
CA LEU A 229 -2.53 3.83 8.00
C LEU A 229 -3.60 3.38 7.02
N GLY A 230 -4.62 2.70 7.55
CA GLY A 230 -5.80 2.26 6.81
C GLY A 230 -5.93 0.75 6.75
N CYS A 231 -4.84 -0.01 6.89
CA CYS A 231 -4.87 -1.46 6.75
C CYS A 231 -5.77 -2.11 7.82
N ASN A 232 -5.75 -1.60 9.06
CA ASN A 232 -6.62 -2.06 10.15
C ASN A 232 -8.06 -1.56 10.00
N ASP A 233 -8.25 -0.35 9.46
CA ASP A 233 -9.57 0.24 9.23
C ASP A 233 -10.40 -0.63 8.28
N ILE A 234 -9.79 -1.08 7.17
CA ILE A 234 -10.46 -1.87 6.13
C ILE A 234 -10.27 -3.38 6.28
N PHE A 235 -9.53 -3.87 7.28
CA PHE A 235 -9.18 -5.29 7.38
C PHE A 235 -10.43 -6.17 7.33
N PHE A 236 -11.40 -5.89 8.20
CA PHE A 236 -12.68 -6.60 8.25
C PHE A 236 -13.80 -5.87 7.50
N ALA A 237 -13.52 -5.20 6.38
CA ALA A 237 -14.58 -4.65 5.54
C ALA A 237 -15.15 -5.72 4.59
N GLY A 238 -16.43 -5.58 4.24
CA GLY A 238 -17.10 -6.36 3.20
C GLY A 238 -17.75 -7.66 3.67
N GLU A 239 -18.53 -8.25 2.77
CA GLU A 239 -19.51 -9.31 3.03
C GLU A 239 -18.92 -10.64 3.52
N TYR A 240 -17.64 -10.89 3.27
CA TYR A 240 -16.94 -12.11 3.68
C TYR A 240 -16.33 -11.99 5.08
N THR A 241 -16.68 -10.96 5.85
CA THR A 241 -16.10 -10.66 7.16
C THR A 241 -17.19 -10.34 8.21
N GLN A 242 -16.78 -10.15 9.47
CA GLN A 242 -17.70 -9.81 10.56
C GLN A 242 -18.26 -8.38 10.48
N LYS A 243 -17.71 -7.47 9.65
CA LYS A 243 -18.35 -6.16 9.39
C LYS A 243 -18.94 -6.16 7.98
N THR A 244 -20.24 -5.92 7.89
CA THR A 244 -20.98 -5.90 6.63
C THR A 244 -20.83 -4.59 5.84
N GLN A 245 -20.04 -3.62 6.34
CA GLN A 245 -19.81 -2.36 5.66
C GLN A 245 -18.82 -2.52 4.50
N SER A 246 -19.13 -1.91 3.36
CA SER A 246 -18.21 -1.91 2.21
C SER A 246 -16.93 -1.11 2.52
N PRO A 247 -15.78 -1.47 1.91
CA PRO A 247 -14.54 -0.72 2.06
C PRO A 247 -14.67 0.75 1.61
N GLU A 248 -15.49 1.05 0.60
CA GLU A 248 -15.77 2.43 0.16
C GLU A 248 -16.46 3.25 1.26
N SER A 249 -17.44 2.63 1.95
CA SER A 249 -18.15 3.28 3.06
C SER A 249 -17.21 3.56 4.24
N ILE A 250 -16.35 2.60 4.58
CA ILE A 250 -15.34 2.79 5.63
C ILE A 250 -14.35 3.89 5.24
N ALA A 251 -13.88 3.90 3.98
CA ALA A 251 -13.00 4.95 3.49
C ALA A 251 -13.63 6.35 3.65
N ARG A 252 -14.85 6.54 3.14
CA ARG A 252 -15.51 7.85 3.09
C ARG A 252 -16.03 8.33 4.44
N ASN A 253 -16.60 7.44 5.24
CA ASN A 253 -17.32 7.81 6.46
C ASN A 253 -16.47 7.71 7.73
N VAL A 254 -15.40 6.92 7.71
CA VAL A 254 -14.52 6.70 8.87
C VAL A 254 -13.12 7.24 8.59
N ILE A 255 -12.41 6.69 7.61
CA ILE A 255 -11.01 7.03 7.36
C ILE A 255 -10.88 8.52 7.04
N PHE A 256 -11.64 9.02 6.06
CA PHE A 256 -11.51 10.41 5.61
C PHE A 256 -11.93 11.42 6.68
N LYS A 257 -12.95 11.11 7.48
CA LYS A 257 -13.34 11.93 8.63
C LYS A 257 -12.17 12.14 9.60
N TYR A 258 -11.46 11.06 9.94
CA TYR A 258 -10.38 11.14 10.94
C TYR A 258 -9.04 11.57 10.32
N SER A 259 -8.78 11.23 9.06
CA SER A 259 -7.60 11.71 8.36
C SER A 259 -7.66 13.20 8.09
N ASP A 260 -8.82 13.73 7.67
CA ASP A 260 -9.00 15.18 7.49
C ASP A 260 -8.79 15.90 8.82
N LYS A 261 -9.45 15.45 9.90
CA LYS A 261 -9.25 16.01 11.26
C LYS A 261 -7.78 16.05 11.67
N PHE A 262 -7.02 14.98 11.38
CA PHE A 262 -5.62 14.87 11.76
C PHE A 262 -4.70 15.74 10.88
N ILE A 263 -4.94 15.74 9.56
CA ILE A 263 -4.20 16.56 8.59
C ILE A 263 -4.45 18.05 8.86
N ASP A 264 -5.69 18.44 9.13
CA ASP A 264 -6.06 19.83 9.45
C ASP A 264 -5.33 20.32 10.70
N GLU A 265 -5.20 19.46 11.73
CA GLU A 265 -4.44 19.79 12.93
C GLU A 265 -2.94 19.98 12.67
N ILE A 266 -2.34 19.11 11.84
CA ILE A 266 -0.95 19.28 11.41
C ILE A 266 -0.81 20.59 10.63
N ARG A 267 -1.68 20.85 9.66
CA ARG A 267 -1.64 22.06 8.81
C ARG A 267 -1.79 23.34 9.61
N ARG A 268 -2.72 23.36 10.56
CA ARG A 268 -2.94 24.48 11.48
C ARG A 268 -1.68 24.81 12.29
N THR A 269 -0.91 23.80 12.67
CA THR A 269 0.28 23.95 13.51
C THR A 269 1.56 24.19 12.68
N CYS A 270 1.68 23.50 11.55
CA CYS A 270 2.87 23.39 10.71
C CYS A 270 2.45 23.51 9.22
N PRO A 271 2.15 24.73 8.73
CA PRO A 271 1.57 24.92 7.38
C PRO A 271 2.50 24.45 6.25
N GLU A 272 3.81 24.56 6.43
CA GLU A 272 4.82 24.20 5.42
C GLU A 272 5.24 22.72 5.45
N THR A 273 4.85 21.96 6.47
CA THR A 273 5.21 20.54 6.58
C THR A 273 4.68 19.76 5.39
N GLN A 274 5.52 18.95 4.77
CA GLN A 274 5.10 18.09 3.67
C GLN A 274 4.56 16.77 4.19
N ILE A 275 3.34 16.41 3.81
CA ILE A 275 2.64 15.21 4.29
C ILE A 275 2.62 14.17 3.18
N GLY A 276 3.36 13.08 3.36
CA GLY A 276 3.31 11.90 2.50
C GLY A 276 2.32 10.88 3.04
N LEU A 277 1.21 10.68 2.34
CA LEU A 277 0.26 9.60 2.62
C LEU A 277 0.74 8.34 1.90
N ILE A 278 1.24 7.38 2.67
CA ILE A 278 1.71 6.10 2.12
C ILE A 278 0.49 5.26 1.79
N LEU A 279 0.35 4.95 0.50
CA LEU A 279 -0.76 4.16 0.01
C LEU A 279 -0.66 2.71 0.56
N PRO A 280 -1.76 2.15 1.09
CA PRO A 280 -1.78 0.80 1.69
C PRO A 280 -1.17 -0.25 0.76
N VAL A 281 -0.28 -1.11 1.28
CA VAL A 281 0.31 -2.21 0.51
C VAL A 281 -0.64 -3.39 0.39
N PRO A 282 -0.65 -4.12 -0.74
CA PRO A 282 -1.44 -5.34 -0.91
C PRO A 282 -1.00 -6.46 0.05
N PRO A 283 -1.83 -7.50 0.24
CA PRO A 283 -1.43 -8.68 1.01
C PRO A 283 -0.40 -9.54 0.28
N CYS A 284 0.12 -10.56 0.99
CA CYS A 284 0.88 -11.64 0.36
C CYS A 284 0.11 -12.30 -0.79
N ALA A 285 0.82 -13.01 -1.67
CA ALA A 285 0.28 -13.55 -2.91
C ALA A 285 -0.77 -14.67 -2.74
N THR A 286 -0.83 -15.35 -1.59
CA THR A 286 -1.69 -16.54 -1.43
C THR A 286 -2.60 -16.49 -0.20
N GLN A 287 -3.64 -17.32 -0.21
CA GLN A 287 -4.54 -17.50 0.95
C GLN A 287 -3.81 -18.06 2.18
N ASP A 288 -2.69 -18.76 2.01
CA ASP A 288 -1.96 -19.39 3.11
C ASP A 288 -1.51 -18.38 4.16
N GLY A 289 -1.13 -17.17 3.76
CA GLY A 289 -0.73 -16.11 4.69
C GLY A 289 -1.84 -15.67 5.65
N PHE A 290 -3.10 -15.99 5.33
CA PHE A 290 -4.24 -15.68 6.18
C PHE A 290 -4.61 -16.80 7.16
N VAL A 291 -3.79 -17.86 7.27
CA VAL A 291 -4.04 -18.99 8.19
C VAL A 291 -4.25 -18.57 9.64
N ASN A 292 -3.60 -17.50 10.10
CA ASN A 292 -3.77 -16.96 11.45
C ASN A 292 -5.17 -16.41 11.71
N TYR A 293 -5.94 -16.16 10.66
CA TYR A 293 -7.33 -15.71 10.70
C TYR A 293 -8.32 -16.85 10.42
N LYS A 294 -7.86 -18.09 10.27
CA LYS A 294 -8.70 -19.26 9.97
C LYS A 294 -9.61 -18.97 8.77
N CYS A 295 -10.93 -19.01 8.96
CA CYS A 295 -11.93 -18.72 7.93
C CYS A 295 -12.56 -17.33 8.07
N SER A 296 -12.08 -16.46 8.97
CA SER A 296 -12.68 -15.14 9.20
C SER A 296 -12.17 -14.06 8.24
N GLN A 297 -11.18 -14.38 7.41
CA GLN A 297 -10.63 -13.48 6.42
C GLN A 297 -10.12 -14.25 5.20
N THR A 298 -10.42 -13.75 4.01
CA THR A 298 -9.84 -14.25 2.76
C THR A 298 -8.84 -13.25 2.20
N ARG A 299 -7.80 -13.74 1.51
CA ARG A 299 -6.89 -12.87 0.77
C ARG A 299 -7.66 -11.99 -0.21
N TRP A 300 -8.62 -12.58 -0.91
CA TRP A 300 -9.39 -11.89 -1.95
C TRP A 300 -10.18 -10.72 -1.38
N GLN A 301 -10.89 -10.90 -0.26
CA GLN A 301 -11.63 -9.82 0.37
C GLN A 301 -10.69 -8.70 0.84
N TYR A 302 -9.58 -9.05 1.49
CA TYR A 302 -8.62 -8.04 1.92
C TYR A 302 -7.98 -7.29 0.73
N ARG A 303 -7.72 -7.98 -0.39
CA ARG A 303 -7.23 -7.35 -1.62
C ARG A 303 -8.25 -6.37 -2.22
N ILE A 304 -9.54 -6.74 -2.27
CA ILE A 304 -10.61 -5.80 -2.66
C ILE A 304 -10.57 -4.57 -1.74
N ASN A 305 -10.54 -4.79 -0.43
CA ASN A 305 -10.56 -3.71 0.56
C ASN A 305 -9.38 -2.75 0.41
N GLN A 306 -8.16 -3.29 0.26
CA GLN A 306 -6.94 -2.51 0.06
C GLN A 306 -6.95 -1.76 -1.27
N HIS A 307 -7.37 -2.41 -2.36
CA HIS A 307 -7.41 -1.78 -3.67
C HIS A 307 -8.44 -0.65 -3.71
N THR A 308 -9.64 -0.88 -3.17
CA THR A 308 -10.67 0.16 -3.01
C THR A 308 -10.15 1.33 -2.18
N LEU A 309 -9.52 1.08 -1.03
CA LEU A 309 -9.00 2.17 -0.20
C LEU A 309 -7.93 2.98 -0.93
N THR A 310 -7.03 2.31 -1.65
CA THR A 310 -5.98 2.96 -2.44
C THR A 310 -6.58 3.84 -3.55
N GLU A 311 -7.59 3.32 -4.25
CA GLU A 311 -8.34 4.07 -5.26
C GLU A 311 -9.02 5.31 -4.67
N GLU A 312 -9.72 5.17 -3.55
CA GLU A 312 -10.40 6.29 -2.89
C GLU A 312 -9.40 7.33 -2.34
N MET A 313 -8.25 6.90 -1.83
CA MET A 313 -7.17 7.81 -1.42
C MET A 313 -6.57 8.56 -2.61
N ILE A 314 -6.36 7.90 -3.75
CA ILE A 314 -5.91 8.55 -4.99
C ILE A 314 -6.93 9.61 -5.43
N LYS A 315 -8.23 9.26 -5.48
CA LYS A 315 -9.30 10.20 -5.84
C LYS A 315 -9.35 11.42 -4.92
N LYS A 316 -9.20 11.23 -3.61
CA LYS A 316 -9.31 12.31 -2.62
C LYS A 316 -8.07 13.20 -2.55
N TYR A 317 -6.87 12.62 -2.63
CA TYR A 317 -5.62 13.33 -2.31
C TYR A 317 -4.68 13.56 -3.49
N GLY A 318 -4.86 12.89 -4.63
CA GLY A 318 -3.89 12.89 -5.75
C GLY A 318 -3.79 14.19 -6.56
N ASN A 319 -4.48 15.26 -6.16
CA ASN A 319 -4.37 16.60 -6.76
C ASN A 319 -4.17 17.68 -5.69
N ARG A 320 -3.67 17.30 -4.51
CA ARG A 320 -3.49 18.18 -3.34
C ARG A 320 -2.03 18.50 -3.05
N GLU A 321 -1.14 18.31 -4.02
CA GLU A 321 0.29 18.62 -3.90
C GLU A 321 0.54 20.10 -3.61
N LYS A 322 -0.33 20.99 -4.12
CA LYS A 322 -0.30 22.44 -3.81
C LYS A 322 -0.56 22.75 -2.34
N GLU A 323 -1.17 21.82 -1.62
CA GLU A 323 -1.43 21.89 -0.18
C GLU A 323 -0.36 21.12 0.62
N ASN A 324 0.79 20.81 -0.01
CA ASN A 324 1.86 19.99 0.53
C ASN A 324 1.42 18.57 0.95
N ILE A 325 0.34 18.05 0.36
CA ILE A 325 -0.14 16.67 0.57
C ILE A 325 0.22 15.84 -0.65
N PHE A 326 0.95 14.75 -0.43
CA PHE A 326 1.48 13.90 -1.48
C PHE A 326 1.07 12.45 -1.25
N LEU A 327 0.89 11.71 -2.33
CA LEU A 327 0.74 10.26 -2.28
C LEU A 327 2.09 9.58 -2.46
N VAL A 328 2.39 8.59 -1.62
CA VAL A 328 3.60 7.75 -1.71
C VAL A 328 3.15 6.33 -2.09
N PRO A 329 3.35 5.90 -3.36
CA PRO A 329 2.75 4.67 -3.88
C PRO A 329 3.59 3.42 -3.55
N ALA A 330 3.83 3.15 -2.26
CA ALA A 330 4.60 1.99 -1.81
C ALA A 330 3.96 0.65 -2.22
N TYR A 331 2.65 0.64 -2.46
CA TYR A 331 1.92 -0.53 -2.97
C TYR A 331 2.44 -1.05 -4.31
N LEU A 332 3.09 -0.20 -5.13
CA LEU A 332 3.65 -0.62 -6.41
C LEU A 332 4.88 -1.50 -6.28
N ASN A 333 5.74 -1.20 -5.29
CA ASN A 333 7.10 -1.74 -5.20
C ASN A 333 7.19 -3.02 -4.36
N ILE A 334 6.17 -3.35 -3.58
CA ILE A 334 6.21 -4.53 -2.72
C ILE A 334 5.96 -5.81 -3.52
N ASP A 335 6.86 -6.78 -3.37
CA ASP A 335 6.69 -8.11 -3.94
C ASP A 335 5.76 -8.95 -3.06
N CYS A 336 4.54 -9.20 -3.52
CA CYS A 336 3.57 -10.02 -2.78
C CYS A 336 4.00 -11.49 -2.59
N VAL A 337 4.92 -12.00 -3.42
CA VAL A 337 5.41 -13.38 -3.39
C VAL A 337 6.66 -13.49 -2.51
N ASN A 338 7.69 -12.68 -2.76
CA ASN A 338 8.98 -12.81 -2.07
C ASN A 338 9.20 -11.75 -0.97
N GLY A 339 8.31 -10.77 -0.87
CA GLY A 339 8.33 -9.72 0.16
C GLY A 339 7.60 -10.11 1.46
N PHE A 340 6.97 -11.29 1.52
CA PHE A 340 6.19 -11.77 2.66
C PHE A 340 6.75 -13.05 3.27
N PRO A 341 6.59 -13.27 4.59
CA PRO A 341 7.18 -14.41 5.26
C PRO A 341 6.49 -15.71 4.84
N SER A 342 7.27 -16.78 4.81
CA SER A 342 6.81 -18.13 4.54
C SER A 342 7.48 -19.15 5.45
N GLU A 343 6.80 -20.26 5.69
CA GLU A 343 7.23 -21.35 6.57
C GLU A 343 7.01 -22.71 5.89
N GLY A 344 7.90 -23.66 6.15
CA GLY A 344 7.73 -25.05 5.69
C GLY A 344 6.67 -25.78 6.52
N LYS A 345 5.57 -26.19 5.89
CA LYS A 345 4.47 -26.93 6.51
C LYS A 345 4.09 -28.17 5.71
N GLU A 346 3.58 -29.18 6.39
CA GLU A 346 3.13 -30.39 5.71
C GLU A 346 1.86 -30.08 4.91
N PRO A 347 1.76 -30.53 3.65
CA PRO A 347 0.55 -30.31 2.87
C PRO A 347 -0.66 -31.08 3.42
N ASN A 348 -0.43 -32.19 4.13
CA ASN A 348 -1.43 -32.99 4.84
C ASN A 348 -0.75 -33.89 5.88
N ALA A 349 -1.54 -34.57 6.72
CA ALA A 349 -1.07 -35.40 7.83
C ALA A 349 -0.20 -36.61 7.44
N HIS A 350 -0.17 -37.01 6.17
CA HIS A 350 0.57 -38.17 5.68
C HIS A 350 1.79 -37.80 4.84
N ALA A 351 1.95 -36.53 4.50
CA ALA A 351 3.07 -36.05 3.72
C ALA A 351 4.30 -35.87 4.61
N LYS A 352 5.43 -36.43 4.18
CA LYS A 352 6.74 -36.27 4.85
C LYS A 352 7.53 -35.08 4.32
N THR A 353 7.15 -34.58 3.14
CA THR A 353 7.83 -33.45 2.48
C THR A 353 7.06 -32.16 2.76
N LYS A 354 7.74 -31.23 3.42
CA LYS A 354 7.26 -29.86 3.66
C LYS A 354 7.10 -29.11 2.34
N ILE A 355 6.05 -28.31 2.25
CA ILE A 355 5.90 -27.27 1.23
C ILE A 355 6.00 -25.90 1.87
N LEU A 356 6.51 -24.93 1.12
CA LEU A 356 6.60 -23.55 1.57
C LEU A 356 5.21 -22.89 1.48
N ARG A 357 4.76 -22.29 2.58
CA ARG A 357 3.48 -21.58 2.65
C ARG A 357 3.68 -20.22 3.28
N HIS A 358 3.04 -19.19 2.74
CA HIS A 358 3.01 -17.89 3.41
C HIS A 358 2.47 -18.03 4.83
N SER A 359 3.09 -17.36 5.79
CA SER A 359 2.69 -17.43 7.21
C SER A 359 2.09 -16.13 7.76
N ASN A 360 2.15 -15.04 6.99
CA ASN A 360 1.51 -13.77 7.32
C ASN A 360 1.04 -13.05 6.05
N GLY A 361 -0.26 -12.74 5.98
CA GLY A 361 -0.87 -12.08 4.83
C GLY A 361 -0.82 -10.56 4.86
N VAL A 362 -0.48 -9.96 6.01
CA VAL A 362 -0.51 -8.50 6.22
C VAL A 362 0.88 -7.93 6.44
N HIS A 363 1.70 -8.59 7.27
CA HIS A 363 3.01 -8.08 7.65
C HIS A 363 4.08 -8.63 6.71
N PRO A 364 4.82 -7.76 6.01
CA PRO A 364 5.93 -8.16 5.16
C PRO A 364 7.05 -8.86 5.94
N ALA A 365 7.87 -9.62 5.21
CA ALA A 365 9.19 -10.00 5.69
C ALA A 365 10.14 -8.79 5.66
N GLN A 366 11.36 -8.94 6.18
CA GLN A 366 12.35 -7.86 6.14
C GLN A 366 12.52 -7.31 4.72
N SER A 367 12.64 -8.16 3.71
CA SER A 367 12.76 -7.75 2.30
C SER A 367 11.62 -6.84 1.83
N GLY A 368 10.36 -7.18 2.13
CA GLY A 368 9.22 -6.35 1.77
C GLY A 368 9.17 -5.02 2.54
N TYR A 369 9.62 -4.99 3.79
CA TYR A 369 9.79 -3.74 4.52
C TYR A 369 10.88 -2.84 3.91
N LEU A 370 11.97 -3.40 3.37
CA LEU A 370 12.98 -2.62 2.65
C LEU A 370 12.38 -2.00 1.37
N GLN A 371 11.58 -2.74 0.61
CA GLN A 371 10.90 -2.22 -0.59
C GLN A 371 9.93 -1.05 -0.28
N ILE A 372 9.27 -1.09 0.88
CA ILE A 372 8.47 0.03 1.39
C ILE A 372 9.39 1.22 1.70
N ALA A 373 10.52 0.99 2.36
CA ALA A 373 11.49 2.04 2.67
C ALA A 373 12.04 2.70 1.40
N ASP A 374 12.35 1.93 0.35
CA ASP A 374 12.83 2.45 -0.94
C ASP A 374 11.82 3.40 -1.58
N SER A 375 10.53 3.08 -1.49
CA SER A 375 9.45 3.92 -2.03
C SER A 375 9.35 5.26 -1.29
N ILE A 376 9.47 5.22 0.04
CA ILE A 376 9.45 6.42 0.89
C ILE A 376 10.72 7.25 0.69
N TYR A 377 11.88 6.59 0.61
CA TYR A 377 13.16 7.22 0.34
C TYR A 377 13.13 7.96 -1.00
N ALA A 378 12.68 7.31 -2.07
CA ALA A 378 12.60 7.92 -3.39
C ALA A 378 11.66 9.14 -3.42
N TRP A 379 10.51 9.07 -2.72
CA TRP A 379 9.62 10.22 -2.58
C TRP A 379 10.29 11.38 -1.82
N LEU A 380 10.94 11.11 -0.68
CA LEU A 380 11.67 12.14 0.08
C LEU A 380 12.78 12.78 -0.77
N LYS A 381 13.55 11.98 -1.54
CA LYS A 381 14.56 12.50 -2.47
C LYS A 381 13.95 13.40 -3.53
N TYR A 382 12.79 13.04 -4.08
CA TYR A 382 12.06 13.89 -5.00
C TYR A 382 11.68 15.22 -4.38
N ARG A 383 11.11 15.22 -3.17
CA ARG A 383 10.75 16.45 -2.48
C ARG A 383 11.95 17.35 -2.19
N LEU A 384 13.05 16.77 -1.70
CA LEU A 384 14.31 17.48 -1.49
C LEU A 384 14.86 18.09 -2.79
N SER A 385 14.67 17.42 -3.93
CA SER A 385 15.10 17.92 -5.25
C SER A 385 14.25 19.10 -5.75
N CYS A 386 12.97 19.13 -5.41
CA CYS A 386 12.07 20.23 -5.78
C CYS A 386 12.40 21.52 -5.02
N GLU A 387 12.79 21.41 -3.75
CA GLU A 387 13.11 22.58 -2.91
C GLU A 387 14.43 23.26 -3.30
N ASN A 388 15.37 22.50 -3.86
CA ASN A 388 16.63 23.04 -4.37
C ASN A 388 16.44 23.99 -5.57
N LYS A 389 15.28 23.98 -6.23
CA LYS A 389 14.99 24.85 -7.39
C LYS A 389 14.48 26.25 -7.01
N ASN A 390 14.23 26.49 -5.72
CA ASN A 390 13.73 27.77 -5.20
C ASN A 390 14.83 28.60 -4.48
N LYS A 391 16.10 28.20 -4.62
CA LYS A 391 17.29 29.01 -4.32
C LYS A 391 18.06 29.21 -5.61
#